data_AF-M3IHV1-F1
#
_entry.id   AF-M3IHV1-F1
#
_cell.length_a   1.000
_cell.length_b   1.000
_cell.length_c   1.000
_cell.angle_alpha   90.00
_cell.angle_beta   90.00
_cell.angle_gamma   90.00
#
_symmetry.space_group_name_H-M   'P 1'
#
loop_
_entity.id
_entity.type
_entity.pdbx_description
1 polymer ?
#
loop_
_entity_poly.entity_id
_entity_poly.type
_entity_poly.pdbx_seq_one_letter_code
_entity_poly.pdbx_strand_id
1 'polypeptide(L)'
;YEGEAGMSLETLYDANLDVSYEFEIRDDKICFKEAFKRVLKDDAKMAATGFIKGLAKLVADVACSQSNDILLAGGVFQNKALLENVILILKQKGKKYYINKNFSSNDSSVAIGQIALTLI
;
A
#
# COMPACT_ATOMS: atom_id res chain seq x y z
N TYR A 1 15.24 -8.08 -11.71
CA TYR A 1 14.36 -9.18 -11.25
C TYR A 1 12.96 -8.66 -11.00
N GLU A 2 11.96 -9.55 -10.87
CA GLU A 2 10.61 -9.15 -10.45
C GLU A 2 10.64 -8.51 -9.05
N GLY A 3 9.89 -7.44 -8.85
CA GLY A 3 9.83 -6.70 -7.57
C GLY A 3 11.00 -5.75 -7.29
N GLU A 4 12.09 -5.80 -8.08
CA GLU A 4 13.30 -4.99 -7.86
C GLU A 4 13.00 -3.48 -7.77
N ALA A 5 12.22 -2.94 -8.70
CA ALA A 5 11.86 -1.52 -8.70
C ALA A 5 11.10 -1.11 -7.43
N GLY A 6 10.20 -1.98 -6.92
CA GLY A 6 9.46 -1.73 -5.69
C GLY A 6 10.38 -1.73 -4.46
N MET A 7 11.36 -2.64 -4.43
CA MET A 7 12.39 -2.68 -3.38
C MET A 7 13.30 -1.45 -3.44
N SER A 8 13.78 -1.08 -4.63
CA SER A 8 14.60 0.12 -4.82
C SER A 8 13.87 1.42 -4.46
N LEU A 9 12.56 1.47 -4.67
CA LEU A 9 11.74 2.60 -4.21
C LEU A 9 11.65 2.62 -2.68
N GLU A 10 11.49 1.46 -2.05
CA GLU A 10 11.42 1.34 -0.59
C GLU A 10 12.71 1.77 0.11
N THR A 11 13.88 1.46 -0.45
CA THR A 11 15.17 1.86 0.16
C THR A 11 15.36 3.37 0.24
N LEU A 12 14.63 4.14 -0.57
CA LEU A 12 14.64 5.60 -0.58
C LEU A 12 13.63 6.22 0.40
N TYR A 13 12.81 5.41 1.07
CA TYR A 13 11.82 5.91 2.03
C TYR A 13 12.47 6.51 3.28
N ASP A 14 11.98 7.67 3.72
CA ASP A 14 12.40 8.33 4.95
C ASP A 14 11.19 8.70 5.81
N ALA A 15 11.01 8.00 6.94
CA ALA A 15 9.86 8.20 7.82
C ALA A 15 9.73 9.65 8.34
N ASN A 16 10.84 10.38 8.43
CA ASN A 16 10.90 11.72 9.00
C ASN A 16 10.46 12.82 8.03
N LEU A 17 10.36 12.53 6.72
CA LEU A 17 9.93 13.53 5.74
C LEU A 17 8.42 13.68 5.77
N ASP A 18 7.94 14.89 6.03
CA ASP A 18 6.51 15.23 6.00
C ASP A 18 6.07 15.57 4.57
N VAL A 19 6.01 14.54 3.73
CA VAL A 19 5.54 14.63 2.35
C VAL A 19 4.58 13.50 2.05
N SER A 20 3.46 13.83 1.40
CA SER A 20 2.48 12.87 0.91
C SER A 20 1.85 13.39 -0.37
N TYR A 21 1.70 12.52 -1.36
CA TYR A 21 1.06 12.86 -2.63
C TYR A 21 -0.41 12.43 -2.61
N GLU A 22 -1.29 13.36 -2.99
CA GLU A 22 -2.71 13.08 -3.11
C GLU A 22 -2.99 12.35 -4.42
N PHE A 23 -3.84 11.33 -4.33
CA PHE A 23 -4.36 10.58 -5.47
C PHE A 23 -5.85 10.86 -5.56
N GLU A 24 -6.31 11.32 -6.71
CA GLU A 24 -7.73 11.56 -6.93
C GLU A 24 -8.40 10.27 -7.42
N ILE A 25 -9.63 10.03 -6.98
CA ILE A 25 -10.49 8.97 -7.54
C ILE A 25 -11.59 9.66 -8.35
N ARG A 26 -11.69 9.32 -9.64
CA ARG A 26 -12.72 9.82 -10.57
C ARG A 26 -13.30 8.65 -11.33
N ASP A 27 -14.62 8.49 -11.31
CA ASP A 27 -15.34 7.40 -12.00
C ASP A 27 -14.71 6.01 -11.71
N ASP A 28 -14.50 5.71 -10.42
CA ASP A 28 -13.85 4.48 -9.91
C ASP A 28 -12.42 4.23 -10.42
N LYS A 29 -11.75 5.25 -10.96
CA LYS A 29 -10.36 5.19 -11.44
C LYS A 29 -9.46 6.09 -10.61
N ILE A 30 -8.30 5.56 -10.27
CA ILE A 30 -7.23 6.31 -9.60
C ILE A 30 -6.51 7.18 -10.64
N CYS A 31 -6.55 8.50 -10.45
CA CYS A 31 -5.81 9.46 -11.25
C CYS A 31 -4.47 9.77 -10.59
N PHE A 32 -3.38 9.29 -11.20
CA PHE A 32 -2.02 9.48 -10.69
C PHE A 32 -1.33 10.74 -11.24
N LYS A 33 -2.00 11.52 -12.10
CA LYS A 33 -1.38 12.64 -12.84
C LYS A 33 -0.74 13.68 -11.94
N GLU A 34 -1.45 14.15 -10.92
CA GLU A 34 -0.93 15.20 -10.03
C GLU A 34 0.15 14.66 -9.09
N ALA A 35 0.01 13.42 -8.59
CA ALA A 35 1.07 12.76 -7.84
C ALA A 35 2.37 12.68 -8.66
N PHE A 36 2.30 12.24 -9.91
CA PHE A 36 3.47 12.09 -10.77
C PHE A 36 4.09 13.43 -11.18
N LYS A 37 3.30 14.49 -11.36
CA LYS A 37 3.84 15.85 -11.56
C LYS A 37 4.68 16.32 -10.39
N ARG A 38 4.36 15.91 -9.15
CA ARG A 38 5.17 16.22 -7.97
C ARG A 38 6.42 15.35 -7.90
N VAL A 39 6.27 14.04 -8.15
CA VAL A 39 7.40 13.08 -8.27
C VAL A 39 8.48 13.59 -9.22
N LEU A 40 8.09 14.18 -10.36
CA LEU A 40 9.04 14.69 -11.37
C LEU A 40 9.79 15.97 -10.95
N LYS A 41 9.38 16.63 -9.87
CA LYS A 41 9.98 17.87 -9.37
C LYS A 41 10.83 17.66 -8.13
N ASP A 42 10.44 16.72 -7.29
CA ASP A 42 11.10 16.42 -6.03
C ASP A 42 12.33 15.50 -6.25
N ASP A 43 13.30 15.53 -5.34
CA ASP A 43 14.42 14.58 -5.39
C ASP A 43 13.94 13.15 -5.10
N ALA A 44 14.78 12.16 -5.40
CA ALA A 44 14.42 10.75 -5.32
C ALA A 44 13.90 10.31 -3.94
N LYS A 45 14.45 10.85 -2.84
CA LYS A 45 14.04 10.50 -1.47
C LYS A 45 12.69 11.13 -1.13
N MET A 46 12.50 12.41 -1.44
CA MET A 46 11.22 13.09 -1.27
C MET A 46 10.13 12.44 -2.14
N ALA A 47 10.44 12.12 -3.40
CA ALA A 47 9.55 11.47 -4.33
C ALA A 47 9.12 10.07 -3.86
N ALA A 48 10.07 9.22 -3.46
CA ALA A 48 9.77 7.89 -2.95
C ALA A 48 8.90 7.94 -1.68
N THR A 49 9.26 8.81 -0.73
CA THR A 49 8.52 8.95 0.52
C THR A 49 7.11 9.48 0.29
N GLY A 50 6.96 10.54 -0.52
CA GLY A 50 5.69 11.16 -0.83
C GLY A 50 4.76 10.21 -1.56
N PHE A 51 5.31 9.42 -2.48
CA PHE A 51 4.56 8.39 -3.19
C PHE A 51 4.08 7.28 -2.26
N ILE A 52 4.96 6.71 -1.41
CA ILE A 52 4.60 5.63 -0.48
C ILE A 52 3.54 6.09 0.53
N LYS A 53 3.72 7.27 1.15
CA LYS A 53 2.75 7.84 2.10
C LYS A 53 1.42 8.17 1.42
N GLY A 54 1.46 8.71 0.21
CA GLY A 54 0.28 8.98 -0.60
C GLY A 54 -0.49 7.73 -0.98
N LEU A 55 0.22 6.68 -1.43
CA LEU A 55 -0.37 5.39 -1.78
C LEU A 55 -0.97 4.71 -0.54
N ALA A 56 -0.30 4.79 0.61
CA ALA A 56 -0.83 4.28 1.87
C ALA A 56 -2.16 4.95 2.25
N LYS A 57 -2.23 6.28 2.11
CA LYS A 57 -3.46 7.04 2.32
C LYS A 57 -4.57 6.61 1.35
N LEU A 58 -4.26 6.53 0.05
CA LEU A 58 -5.21 6.07 -0.96
C LEU A 58 -5.78 4.69 -0.63
N VAL A 59 -4.92 3.72 -0.31
CA VAL A 59 -5.33 2.35 0.06
C VAL A 59 -6.24 2.39 1.29
N ALA A 60 -5.87 3.13 2.32
CA ALA A 60 -6.65 3.23 3.54
C ALA A 60 -8.00 3.94 3.32
N ASP A 61 -8.07 4.95 2.45
CA ASP A 61 -9.31 5.65 2.14
C ASP A 61 -10.29 4.74 1.38
N VAL A 62 -9.81 4.00 0.37
CA VAL A 62 -10.61 3.00 -0.34
C VAL A 62 -11.04 1.88 0.59
N ALA A 63 -10.15 1.37 1.44
CA ALA A 63 -10.48 0.25 2.32
C ALA A 63 -11.46 0.66 3.43
N CYS A 64 -11.34 1.86 3.97
CA CYS A 64 -12.26 2.38 4.98
C CYS A 64 -13.65 2.73 4.43
N SER A 65 -13.80 2.94 3.12
CA SER A 65 -15.11 3.14 2.50
C SER A 65 -15.94 1.84 2.43
N GLN A 66 -15.32 0.68 2.63
CA GLN A 66 -15.98 -0.62 2.64
C GLN A 66 -16.50 -0.95 4.04
N SER A 67 -17.62 -1.68 4.14
CA SER A 67 -18.18 -2.14 5.42
C SER A 67 -17.35 -3.23 6.09
N ASN A 68 -16.72 -4.11 5.30
CA ASN A 68 -16.06 -5.33 5.77
C ASN A 68 -14.76 -5.06 6.55
N ASP A 69 -14.30 -6.06 7.32
CA ASP A 69 -12.94 -6.09 7.83
C ASP A 69 -11.94 -6.13 6.66
N ILE A 70 -10.74 -5.57 6.86
CA ILE A 70 -9.74 -5.41 5.80
C ILE A 70 -8.72 -6.55 5.85
N LEU A 71 -8.42 -7.16 4.71
CA LEU A 71 -7.26 -8.05 4.55
C LEU A 71 -6.21 -7.37 3.68
N LEU A 72 -4.99 -7.18 4.21
CA LEU A 72 -3.85 -6.70 3.42
C LEU A 72 -3.03 -7.92 2.95
N ALA A 73 -3.16 -8.25 1.67
CA ALA A 73 -2.50 -9.39 1.02
C ALA A 73 -2.06 -9.01 -0.40
N GLY A 74 -1.16 -9.80 -0.98
CA GLY A 74 -0.46 -9.50 -2.24
C GLY A 74 1.02 -9.14 -1.99
N GLY A 75 1.85 -9.35 -3.02
CA GLY A 75 3.30 -9.11 -2.94
C GLY A 75 3.69 -7.65 -2.68
N VAL A 76 2.85 -6.70 -3.09
CA VAL A 76 3.08 -5.26 -2.86
C VAL A 76 3.13 -4.93 -1.35
N PHE A 77 2.36 -5.63 -0.52
CA PHE A 77 2.38 -5.44 0.94
C PHE A 77 3.59 -6.08 1.63
N GLN A 78 4.52 -6.68 0.89
CA GLN A 78 5.86 -6.99 1.41
C GLN A 78 6.72 -5.73 1.58
N ASN A 79 6.34 -4.61 0.93
CA ASN A 79 6.92 -3.31 1.20
C ASN A 79 6.52 -2.87 2.62
N LYS A 80 7.50 -2.89 3.53
CA LYS A 80 7.32 -2.60 4.95
C LYS A 80 6.86 -1.16 5.17
N ALA A 81 7.46 -0.20 4.47
CA ALA A 81 7.09 1.20 4.58
C ALA A 81 5.61 1.42 4.23
N LEU A 82 5.14 0.86 3.12
CA LEU A 82 3.74 0.92 2.71
C LEU A 82 2.83 0.24 3.73
N LEU A 83 3.15 -1.00 4.12
CA LEU A 83 2.32 -1.78 5.03
C LEU A 83 2.15 -1.09 6.40
N GLU A 84 3.24 -0.59 6.98
CA GLU A 84 3.22 0.10 8.27
C GLU A 84 2.40 1.39 8.23
N ASN A 85 2.54 2.19 7.15
CA ASN A 85 1.75 3.41 6.99
C ASN A 85 0.25 3.10 6.82
N VAL A 86 -0.12 2.08 6.03
CA VAL A 86 -1.53 1.66 5.92
C VAL A 86 -2.06 1.21 7.28
N ILE A 87 -1.35 0.34 7.98
CA ILE A 87 -1.75 -0.14 9.32
C ILE A 87 -1.92 1.02 10.30
N LEU A 88 -1.02 2.00 10.28
CA LEU A 88 -1.12 3.19 11.14
C LEU A 88 -2.44 3.94 10.90
N ILE A 89 -2.79 4.19 9.64
CA ILE A 89 -4.03 4.90 9.27
C ILE A 89 -5.26 4.06 9.67
N LEU A 90 -5.25 2.75 9.42
CA LEU A 90 -6.36 1.86 9.79
C LEU A 90 -6.57 1.82 11.31
N LYS A 91 -5.48 1.77 12.09
CA LYS A 91 -5.55 1.85 13.57
C LYS A 91 -6.14 3.17 14.03
N GLN A 92 -5.69 4.29 13.47
CA GLN A 92 -6.23 5.62 13.81
C GLN A 92 -7.72 5.73 13.51
N LYS A 93 -8.19 5.11 12.41
CA LYS A 93 -9.61 5.05 12.03
C LYS A 93 -10.41 3.97 12.77
N GLY A 94 -9.79 3.19 13.67
CA GLY A 94 -10.45 2.10 14.40
C GLY A 94 -10.95 0.96 13.49
N LYS A 95 -10.41 0.83 12.28
CA LYS A 95 -10.85 -0.15 11.28
C LYS A 95 -10.14 -1.48 11.51
N LYS A 96 -10.90 -2.56 11.64
CA LYS A 96 -10.36 -3.90 11.87
C LYS A 96 -9.68 -4.43 10.61
N TYR A 97 -8.50 -5.02 10.79
CA TYR A 97 -7.66 -5.48 9.69
C TYR A 97 -6.93 -6.79 10.02
N TYR A 98 -6.50 -7.49 8.99
CA TYR A 98 -5.72 -8.73 9.04
C TYR A 98 -4.52 -8.65 8.09
N ILE A 99 -3.44 -9.33 8.48
CA ILE A 99 -2.23 -9.53 7.68
C ILE A 99 -1.81 -10.99 7.80
N ASN A 100 -1.15 -11.54 6.77
CA ASN A 100 -0.52 -12.85 6.87
C ASN A 100 0.73 -12.76 7.76
N LYS A 101 0.78 -13.57 8.83
CA LYS A 101 1.94 -13.65 9.75
C LYS A 101 2.79 -14.90 9.57
N ASN A 102 2.14 -16.01 9.20
CA ASN A 102 2.78 -17.33 9.13
C ASN A 102 3.18 -17.71 7.70
N PHE A 103 2.57 -17.06 6.71
CA PHE A 103 2.76 -17.33 5.29
C PHE A 103 3.13 -16.03 4.58
N SER A 104 3.74 -16.15 3.40
CA SER A 104 4.02 -14.98 2.57
C SER A 104 2.72 -14.32 2.12
N SER A 105 2.72 -13.01 1.95
CA SER A 105 1.57 -12.31 1.37
C SER A 105 1.51 -12.43 -0.15
N ASN A 106 2.56 -12.96 -0.79
CA ASN A 106 2.70 -13.02 -2.24
C ASN A 106 2.23 -14.38 -2.82
N ASP A 107 2.41 -14.53 -4.13
CA ASP A 107 1.88 -15.64 -4.92
C ASP A 107 2.37 -17.02 -4.47
N SER A 108 3.49 -17.10 -3.74
CA SER A 108 3.98 -18.36 -3.17
C SER A 108 3.01 -19.00 -2.14
N SER A 109 2.06 -18.22 -1.60
CA SER A 109 1.04 -18.72 -0.65
C SER A 109 -0.39 -18.66 -1.22
N VAL A 110 -0.58 -18.34 -2.51
CA VAL A 110 -1.93 -18.17 -3.09
C VAL A 110 -2.76 -19.46 -3.04
N ALA A 111 -2.09 -20.62 -3.16
CA ALA A 111 -2.72 -21.94 -3.12
C ALA A 111 -3.47 -22.21 -1.81
N ILE A 112 -3.02 -21.62 -0.69
CA ILE A 112 -3.69 -21.76 0.61
C ILE A 112 -5.10 -21.14 0.54
N GLY A 113 -5.23 -19.96 -0.08
CA GLY A 113 -6.51 -19.29 -0.28
C GLY A 113 -7.43 -20.08 -1.20
N GLN A 114 -6.89 -20.71 -2.25
CA GLN A 114 -7.65 -21.53 -3.19
C GLN A 114 -8.20 -22.80 -2.54
N ILE A 115 -7.39 -23.48 -1.71
CA ILE A 115 -7.82 -24.64 -0.94
C ILE A 115 -8.93 -24.24 0.04
N ALA A 116 -8.72 -23.16 0.81
CA ALA A 116 -9.72 -22.69 1.77
C ALA A 116 -11.05 -22.35 1.10
N LEU A 117 -11.02 -21.67 -0.07
CA LEU A 117 -12.22 -21.33 -0.84
C LEU A 117 -12.97 -22.58 -1.34
N THR A 118 -12.26 -23.67 -1.64
CA THR A 118 -12.89 -24.92 -2.12
C THR A 118 -13.53 -25.71 -0.98
N LEU A 119 -13.10 -25.49 0.26
CA LEU A 119 -13.57 -26.21 1.44
C LEU A 119 -14.72 -25.50 2.19
N ILE A 120 -15.08 -24.28 1.79
CA ILE A 120 -16.20 -23.50 2.34
C ILE A 120 -17.38 -23.46 1.37
#